data_AF-A0A7K0EC44-F1
#
_entry.id   AF-A0A7K0EC44-F1
#
_cell.length_a   1.000
_cell.length_b   1.000
_cell.length_c   1.000
_cell.angle_alpha   90.00
_cell.angle_beta   90.00
_cell.angle_gamma   90.00
#
_symmetry.space_group_name_H-M   'P 1'
#
loop_
_entity.id
_entity.type
_entity.pdbx_description
1 polymer ?
#
loop_
_entity_poly.entity_id
_entity_poly.type
_entity_poly.pdbx_seq_one_letter_code
_entity_poly.pdbx_strand_id
1 'polypeptide(L)'
;MIQLFKYKWNRIAVQFSGMSFIIGTVYMLILLFSENDLIKTVGITLIVLYVPTTLIVLLILLANTLANFKDIHEHILALVLVFINIPIAILYSYFFY
;
A
#
# COMPACT_ATOMS: atom_id res chain seq x y z
N MET A 1 5.26 18.81 -7.58
CA MET A 1 4.29 18.66 -6.47
C MET A 1 3.04 18.03 -7.05
N ILE A 2 2.68 16.79 -6.69
CA ILE A 2 1.51 16.10 -7.29
C ILE A 2 0.24 16.89 -6.94
N GLN A 3 -0.24 17.70 -7.89
CA GLN A 3 -1.44 18.54 -7.76
C GLN A 3 -2.75 17.75 -7.95
N LEU A 4 -2.67 16.42 -8.14
CA LEU A 4 -3.85 15.57 -8.37
C LEU A 4 -4.75 15.37 -7.14
N PHE A 5 -4.24 15.56 -5.92
CA PHE A 5 -5.02 15.33 -4.70
C PHE A 5 -5.21 16.64 -3.91
N LYS A 6 -6.43 17.16 -3.89
CA LYS A 6 -6.84 18.33 -3.11
C LYS A 6 -6.93 17.99 -1.62
N TYR A 7 -7.33 16.76 -1.27
CA TYR A 7 -7.50 16.34 0.12
C TYR A 7 -6.20 15.79 0.71
N LYS A 8 -5.81 16.30 1.89
CA LYS A 8 -4.59 15.89 2.59
C LYS A 8 -4.55 14.38 2.88
N TRP A 9 -5.67 13.81 3.30
CA TRP A 9 -5.76 12.38 3.63
C TRP A 9 -5.57 11.47 2.41
N ASN A 10 -6.18 11.81 1.27
CA ASN A 10 -5.96 11.08 0.01
C ASN A 10 -4.49 11.12 -0.40
N ARG A 11 -3.86 12.30 -0.29
CA ARG A 11 -2.45 12.47 -0.62
C ARG A 11 -1.55 11.62 0.27
N ILE A 12 -1.80 11.60 1.58
CA ILE A 12 -1.04 10.77 2.53
C ILE A 12 -1.23 9.29 2.21
N ALA A 13 -2.47 8.86 1.94
CA ALA A 13 -2.76 7.47 1.59
C ALA A 13 -2.01 7.02 0.32
N VAL A 14 -2.00 7.85 -0.72
CA VAL A 14 -1.29 7.54 -1.97
C VAL A 14 0.23 7.55 -1.77
N GLN A 15 0.78 8.49 -1.00
CA GLN A 15 2.21 8.51 -0.68
C GLN A 15 2.61 7.27 0.13
N PHE A 16 1.83 6.90 1.14
CA PHE A 16 2.06 5.70 1.94
C PHE A 16 2.00 4.44 1.10
N SER A 17 0.99 4.33 0.21
CA SER A 17 0.85 3.24 -0.75
C SER A 17 2.09 3.15 -1.66
N GLY A 18 2.51 4.27 -2.25
CA GLY A 18 3.69 4.31 -3.12
C GLY A 18 5.00 3.94 -2.41
N MET A 19 5.22 4.44 -1.18
CA MET A 19 6.38 4.07 -0.38
C MET A 19 6.38 2.58 -0.02
N SER A 20 5.23 2.05 0.40
CA SER A 20 5.08 0.64 0.74
C SER A 20 5.34 -0.27 -0.46
N PHE A 21 4.88 0.14 -1.66
CA PHE A 21 5.16 -0.58 -2.90
C PHE A 21 6.67 -0.64 -3.21
N ILE A 22 7.37 0.49 -3.11
CA ILE A 22 8.81 0.57 -3.38
C ILE A 22 9.57 -0.30 -2.36
N ILE A 23 9.27 -0.14 -1.07
CA ILE A 23 9.92 -0.91 0.00
C ILE A 23 9.67 -2.41 -0.20
N GLY A 24 8.42 -2.82 -0.45
CA GLY A 24 8.07 -4.21 -0.72
C GLY A 24 8.78 -4.79 -1.94
N THR A 25 8.89 -4.01 -3.03
CA THR A 25 9.59 -4.43 -4.24
C THR A 25 11.08 -4.66 -3.98
N VAL A 26 11.74 -3.70 -3.33
CA VAL A 26 13.16 -3.82 -2.97
C VAL A 26 13.39 -5.03 -2.08
N TYR A 27 12.49 -5.26 -1.12
CA TYR A 27 12.58 -6.39 -0.21
C TYR A 27 12.46 -7.74 -0.92
N MET A 28 11.47 -7.86 -1.82
CA MET A 28 11.27 -9.05 -2.63
C MET A 28 12.50 -9.34 -3.51
N LEU A 29 13.08 -8.31 -4.13
CA LEU A 29 14.30 -8.46 -4.93
C LEU A 29 15.47 -8.96 -4.08
N ILE A 30 15.69 -8.40 -2.88
CA ILE A 30 16.76 -8.84 -1.98
C ILE A 30 16.59 -10.33 -1.62
N LEU A 31 15.35 -10.77 -1.38
CA LEU A 31 15.06 -12.15 -1.01
C LEU A 31 15.28 -13.13 -2.17
N LEU A 32 15.03 -12.70 -3.41
CA LEU A 32 15.32 -13.51 -4.60
C LEU A 32 16.82 -13.82 -4.73
N PHE A 33 17.69 -12.93 -4.25
CA PHE A 33 19.15 -13.11 -4.29
C PHE A 33 19.74 -13.64 -2.97
N SER A 34 18.93 -13.78 -1.92
CA SER A 34 19.40 -14.13 -0.58
C SER A 34 18.58 -15.23 0.05
N GLU A 35 19.20 -16.40 0.25
CA GLU A 35 18.63 -17.52 1.01
C GLU A 35 18.72 -17.31 2.54
N ASN A 36 18.79 -16.06 3.01
CA ASN A 36 18.95 -15.77 4.42
C ASN A 36 17.60 -15.77 5.15
N ASP A 37 17.46 -16.65 6.14
CA ASP A 37 16.25 -16.78 6.97
C ASP A 37 15.90 -15.49 7.75
N LEU A 38 16.90 -14.65 8.07
CA LEU A 38 16.66 -13.35 8.70
C LEU A 38 15.91 -12.39 7.77
N ILE A 39 16.22 -12.43 6.47
CA ILE A 39 15.54 -11.60 5.46
C ILE A 39 14.11 -12.10 5.28
N LYS A 40 13.89 -13.42 5.21
CA LYS A 40 12.52 -13.97 5.17
C LYS A 40 11.68 -13.50 6.37
N THR A 41 12.24 -13.57 7.58
CA THR A 41 11.52 -13.20 8.82
C THR A 41 11.13 -11.71 8.85
N VAL A 42 12.04 -10.82 8.46
CA VAL A 42 11.76 -9.38 8.45
C VAL A 42 10.72 -9.04 7.36
N GLY A 43 10.76 -9.71 6.21
CA GLY A 43 9.75 -9.52 5.16
C GLY A 43 8.34 -9.98 5.56
N ILE A 44 8.22 -11.12 6.23
CA ILE A 44 6.94 -11.57 6.81
C ILE A 44 6.42 -10.54 7.82
N THR A 45 7.30 -10.03 8.69
CA THR A 45 6.94 -9.01 9.68
C THR A 45 6.41 -7.73 9.01
N LEU A 46 7.03 -7.30 7.91
CA LEU A 46 6.56 -6.16 7.13
C LEU A 46 5.17 -6.40 6.53
N ILE A 47 4.88 -7.59 5.99
CA ILE A 47 3.55 -7.93 5.48
C ILE A 47 2.50 -7.88 6.60
N VAL A 48 2.82 -8.44 7.77
CA VAL A 48 1.91 -8.46 8.92
C VAL A 48 1.56 -7.05 9.40
N LEU A 49 2.50 -6.09 9.32
CA LEU A 49 2.23 -4.68 9.62
C LEU A 49 1.50 -3.94 8.48
N TYR A 50 1.74 -4.34 7.24
CA TYR A 50 1.16 -3.72 6.06
C TYR A 50 -0.34 -3.99 5.92
N VAL A 51 -0.81 -5.19 6.25
CA VAL A 51 -2.23 -5.56 6.18
C VAL A 51 -3.13 -4.66 7.06
N PRO A 52 -2.90 -4.50 8.37
CA PRO A 52 -3.75 -3.66 9.21
C PRO A 52 -3.62 -2.16 8.87
N THR A 53 -2.43 -1.69 8.51
CA THR A 53 -2.24 -0.28 8.11
C THR A 53 -2.99 0.05 6.83
N THR A 54 -2.91 -0.83 5.82
CA THR A 54 -3.70 -0.71 4.59
C THR A 54 -5.19 -0.71 4.87
N LEU A 55 -5.67 -1.58 5.77
CA LEU A 55 -7.09 -1.65 6.14
C LEU A 55 -7.59 -0.35 6.79
N ILE A 56 -6.82 0.24 7.72
CA ILE A 56 -7.14 1.52 8.34
C ILE A 56 -7.20 2.64 7.28
N VAL A 57 -6.21 2.71 6.38
CA VAL A 57 -6.19 3.70 5.29
C VAL A 57 -7.39 3.54 4.37
N LEU A 58 -7.77 2.30 4.05
CA LEU A 58 -8.93 1.99 3.22
C LEU A 58 -10.24 2.48 3.87
N LEU A 59 -10.42 2.27 5.17
CA LEU A 59 -11.57 2.78 5.92
C LEU A 59 -11.63 4.32 5.90
N ILE A 60 -10.49 4.99 6.08
CA ILE A 60 -10.42 6.46 6.03
C ILE A 60 -10.77 6.97 4.62
N LEU A 61 -10.26 6.32 3.57
CA LEU A 61 -10.57 6.67 2.18
C LEU A 61 -12.05 6.44 1.87
N LEU A 62 -12.63 5.32 2.28
CA LEU A 62 -14.05 5.02 2.09
C LEU A 62 -14.93 6.05 2.82
N ALA A 63 -14.63 6.36 4.09
CA ALA A 63 -15.35 7.37 4.86
C ALA A 63 -15.28 8.76 4.18
N ASN A 64 -14.11 9.15 3.69
CA ASN A 64 -13.93 10.41 2.96
C ASN A 64 -14.67 10.42 1.61
N THR A 65 -14.73 9.29 0.91
CA THR A 65 -15.44 9.14 -0.37
C THR A 65 -16.95 9.30 -0.18
N LEU A 66 -17.49 8.68 0.88
CA LEU A 66 -18.91 8.78 1.25
C LEU A 66 -19.28 10.18 1.79
N ALA A 67 -18.35 10.88 2.44
CA ALA A 67 -18.60 12.23 2.94
C ALA A 67 -18.54 13.29 1.81
N ASN A 68 -17.70 13.10 0.80
CA ASN A 68 -17.41 14.12 -0.24
C ASN A 68 -17.66 13.61 -1.66
N PHE A 69 -18.92 13.27 -1.97
CA PHE A 69 -19.34 12.81 -3.31
C PHE A 69 -19.04 13.81 -4.45
N LYS A 70 -18.86 15.10 -4.14
CA LYS A 70 -18.60 16.14 -5.14
C LYS A 70 -17.24 15.96 -5.85
N ASP A 71 -16.27 15.36 -5.17
CA ASP A 71 -14.90 15.13 -5.69
C ASP A 71 -14.60 13.63 -5.81
N ILE A 72 -15.61 12.82 -6.14
CA ILE A 72 -15.52 11.34 -6.10
C ILE A 72 -14.39 10.78 -6.98
N HIS A 73 -14.07 11.44 -8.10
CA HIS A 73 -13.00 11.02 -9.00
C HIS A 73 -11.63 10.98 -8.30
N GLU A 74 -11.33 11.96 -7.43
CA GLU A 74 -10.07 12.01 -6.70
C GLU A 74 -9.99 10.86 -5.69
N HIS A 75 -11.08 10.64 -4.95
CA HIS A 75 -11.15 9.59 -3.95
C HIS A 75 -11.11 8.19 -4.57
N ILE A 76 -11.78 7.98 -5.71
CA ILE A 76 -11.72 6.72 -6.47
C ILE A 76 -10.30 6.46 -6.96
N LEU A 77 -9.59 7.46 -7.48
CA LEU A 77 -8.20 7.29 -7.90
C LEU A 77 -7.28 6.89 -6.74
N ALA A 78 -7.42 7.54 -5.58
CA ALA A 78 -6.67 7.17 -4.39
C ALA A 78 -6.96 5.72 -3.95
N LEU A 79 -8.24 5.34 -4.01
CA LEU A 79 -8.71 4.01 -3.65
C LEU A 79 -8.15 2.95 -4.61
N VAL A 80 -8.22 3.17 -5.93
CA VAL A 80 -7.63 2.28 -6.96
C VAL A 80 -6.12 2.11 -6.75
N LEU A 81 -5.38 3.18 -6.44
CA LEU A 81 -3.94 3.10 -6.17
C LEU A 81 -3.60 2.29 -4.91
N VAL A 82 -4.44 2.35 -3.88
CA VAL A 82 -4.29 1.49 -2.69
C VAL A 82 -4.66 0.04 -3.03
N PHE A 83 -5.72 -0.18 -3.82
CA PHE A 83 -6.16 -1.51 -4.23
C PHE A 83 -5.15 -2.25 -5.11
N ILE A 84 -4.45 -1.56 -6.02
CA ILE A 84 -3.37 -2.13 -6.84
C ILE A 84 -2.27 -2.77 -5.99
N ASN A 85 -2.10 -2.28 -4.77
CA ASN A 85 -1.05 -2.68 -3.87
C ASN A 85 -1.38 -4.00 -3.12
N ILE A 86 -2.65 -4.44 -3.16
CA ILE A 86 -3.11 -5.73 -2.60
C ILE A 86 -2.61 -6.94 -3.42
N PRO A 87 -2.85 -7.05 -4.75
CA PRO A 87 -2.35 -8.19 -5.52
C PRO A 87 -0.83 -8.27 -5.52
N ILE A 88 -0.15 -7.13 -5.40
CA ILE A 88 1.31 -7.07 -5.26
C ILE A 88 1.75 -7.66 -3.92
N ALA A 89 1.09 -7.30 -2.82
CA ALA A 89 1.37 -7.90 -1.51
C ALA A 89 1.11 -9.42 -1.50
N ILE A 90 0.07 -9.89 -2.19
CA ILE A 90 -0.20 -11.33 -2.38
C ILE A 90 0.95 -11.98 -3.15
N LEU A 91 1.40 -11.36 -4.24
CA LEU A 91 2.54 -11.87 -5.02
C LEU A 91 3.79 -11.97 -4.14
N TYR A 92 4.08 -10.98 -3.30
CA TYR A 92 5.21 -11.07 -2.36
C TYR A 92 5.04 -12.22 -1.37
N SER A 93 3.84 -12.39 -0.79
CA SER A 93 3.58 -13.48 0.17
C SER A 93 3.85 -14.87 -0.43
N TYR A 94 3.66 -15.05 -1.74
CA TYR A 94 4.00 -16.28 -2.44
C TYR A 94 5.50 -16.53 -2.57
N PHE A 95 6.34 -15.49 -2.64
CA PHE A 95 7.80 -15.63 -2.65
C PHE A 95 8.40 -15.84 -1.26
N PHE A 96 7.67 -15.49 -0.20
CA PHE A 96 8.11 -15.69 1.19
C PHE A 96 7.87 -17.12 1.70
N TYR A 97 6.90 -17.83 1.11
CA TYR A 97 6.57 -19.24 1.41
C TYR A 97 7.25 -20.18 0.41
#